data_AF-A0A3S0BLL8-F1
#
_entry.id   AF-A0A3S0BLL8-F1
#
_cell.length_a   1.000
_cell.length_b   1.000
_cell.length_c   1.000
_cell.angle_alpha   90.00
_cell.angle_beta   90.00
_cell.angle_gamma   90.00
#
_symmetry.space_group_name_H-M   'P 1'
#
loop_
_entity.id
_entity.type
_entity.pdbx_description
1 polymer ?
#
loop_
_entity_poly.entity_id
_entity_poly.type
_entity_poly.pdbx_seq_one_letter_code
_entity_poly.pdbx_strand_id
1 'polypeptide(L)' 'MTQIKWVDDAGNLISCTEKIKVMQQNLAELKAMLQDIFDDGVLMEINENQIKEEMKKIIENISFSYKDN' A
#
# COMPACT_ATOMS: atom_id res chain seq x y z
N MET A 1 10.24 11.86 -9.07
CA MET A 1 9.89 10.96 -7.95
C MET A 1 10.78 9.74 -8.04
N THR A 2 11.43 9.35 -6.95
CA THR A 2 12.33 8.20 -6.93
C THR A 2 11.53 6.91 -6.95
N GLN A 3 11.85 6.00 -7.88
CA GLN A 3 11.18 4.72 -8.02
C GLN A 3 11.57 3.78 -6.86
N ILE A 4 10.58 3.12 -6.24
CA ILE A 4 10.80 2.11 -5.19
C ILE A 4 11.58 0.94 -5.79
N LYS A 5 12.65 0.54 -5.10
CA LYS A 5 13.44 -0.65 -5.42
C LYS A 5 12.88 -1.82 -4.62
N TRP A 6 12.20 -2.74 -5.31
CA TRP A 6 11.65 -3.96 -4.70
C TRP A 6 12.75 -5.01 -4.56
N VAL A 7 12.68 -5.79 -3.48
CA VAL A 7 13.60 -6.90 -3.20
C VAL A 7 12.82 -8.20 -3.02
N ASP A 8 13.48 -9.33 -3.30
CA ASP A 8 12.98 -10.66 -2.94
C ASP A 8 13.33 -11.02 -1.48
N ASP A 9 12.92 -12.22 -1.05
CA ASP A 9 13.15 -12.72 0.32
C ASP A 9 14.63 -12.93 0.66
N ALA A 10 15.49 -13.04 -0.35
CA ALA A 10 16.94 -13.11 -0.19
C ALA A 10 17.61 -11.72 -0.21
N GLY A 11 16.83 -10.65 -0.35
CA GLY A 11 17.30 -9.27 -0.40
C GLY A 11 17.83 -8.84 -1.78
N ASN A 12 17.69 -9.65 -2.82
CA ASN A 12 18.12 -9.28 -4.17
C ASN A 12 17.12 -8.33 -4.82
N LEU A 13 17.61 -7.36 -5.59
CA LEU A 13 16.76 -6.45 -6.33
C LEU A 13 15.93 -7.20 -7.38
N ILE A 14 14.61 -6.98 -7.35
CA ILE A 14 13.71 -7.42 -8.41
C ILE A 14 13.98 -6.55 -9.63
N SER A 15 14.53 -7.15 -10.69
CA SER A 15 14.84 -6.48 -11.97
C SER A 15 13.82 -6.76 -13.08
N CYS A 16 12.91 -7.71 -12.88
CA CYS A 16 11.86 -8.06 -13.85
C CYS A 16 10.90 -6.88 -14.02
N THR A 17 10.90 -6.29 -15.21
CA THR A 17 10.10 -5.11 -15.56
C THR A 17 8.60 -5.35 -15.35
N GLU A 18 8.08 -6.52 -15.70
CA GLU A 18 6.67 -6.87 -15.52
C GLU A 18 6.27 -6.88 -14.05
N LYS A 19 7.08 -7.50 -13.17
CA LYS A 19 6.83 -7.50 -11.72
C LYS A 19 6.84 -6.09 -11.14
N ILE A 20 7.81 -5.27 -11.54
CA ILE A 20 7.89 -3.87 -11.11
C ILE A 20 6.66 -3.09 -11.56
N LYS A 21 6.22 -3.26 -12.81
CA LYS A 21 5.04 -2.58 -13.36
C LYS A 21 3.77 -2.96 -12.58
N VAL A 22 3.59 -4.24 -12.28
CA VAL A 22 2.45 -4.71 -11.47
C VAL A 22 2.48 -4.07 -10.08
N MET A 23 3.63 -4.05 -9.40
CA MET A 23 3.73 -3.42 -8.09
C MET A 23 3.48 -1.91 -8.12
N GLN A 24 3.87 -1.23 -9.19
CA GLN A 24 3.55 0.19 -9.40
C GLN A 24 2.05 0.42 -9.57
N GLN A 25 1.37 -0.44 -10.33
CA GLN A 25 -0.08 -0.36 -10.51
C GLN A 25 -0.80 -0.61 -9.18
N ASN A 26 -0.43 -1.67 -8.45
CA ASN A 26 -1.01 -1.98 -7.14
C ASN A 26 -0.85 -0.82 -6.15
N LEU A 27 0.33 -0.18 -6.09
CA LEU A 27 0.54 0.98 -5.22
C LEU A 27 -0.27 2.21 -5.65
N ALA A 28 -0.44 2.42 -6.96
CA ALA A 28 -1.27 3.51 -7.46
C ALA A 28 -2.75 3.30 -7.09
N GLU A 29 -3.25 2.08 -7.23
CA GLU A 29 -4.61 1.69 -6.84
C GLU A 29 -4.82 1.82 -5.32
N LEU A 30 -3.88 1.31 -4.51
CA LEU A 30 -3.92 1.48 -3.06
C LEU A 30 -3.94 2.96 -2.66
N LYS A 31 -3.11 3.79 -3.29
CA LYS A 31 -3.08 5.22 -3.01
C LYS A 31 -4.41 5.90 -3.33
N ALA A 32 -5.04 5.55 -4.45
CA ALA A 32 -6.35 6.10 -4.80
C ALA A 32 -7.40 5.72 -3.74
N MET A 33 -7.47 4.45 -3.36
CA MET A 33 -8.39 3.98 -2.32
C MET A 33 -8.16 4.65 -0.96
N LEU A 34 -6.90 4.81 -0.53
CA LEU A 34 -6.58 5.51 0.71
C LEU A 34 -6.97 7.00 0.64
N GLN A 35 -6.85 7.62 -0.53
CA GLN A 35 -7.26 9.00 -0.74
C GLN A 35 -8.79 9.15 -0.62
N ASP A 36 -9.56 8.26 -1.25
CA ASP A 36 -11.02 8.26 -1.17
C ASP A 36 -11.49 8.12 0.29
N ILE A 37 -10.92 7.17 1.05
CA ILE A 37 -11.22 6.99 2.48
C ILE A 37 -10.87 8.24 3.29
N PHE A 38 -9.73 8.87 2.97
CA PHE A 38 -9.30 10.08 3.67
C PHE A 38 -10.25 11.25 3.40
N ASP A 39 -10.58 11.49 2.14
CA ASP A 39 -11.44 12.59 1.73
C ASP A 39 -12.86 12.41 2.28
N ASP A 40 -13.43 11.21 2.20
CA ASP A 40 -14.74 10.90 2.78
C ASP A 40 -14.74 11.10 4.29
N GLY A 41 -13.71 10.61 4.99
CA GLY A 41 -13.60 10.77 6.44
C GLY A 41 -13.50 12.24 6.85
N VAL A 42 -12.73 13.05 6.12
CA VAL A 42 -12.63 14.50 6.37
C VAL A 42 -13.96 15.20 6.07
N LEU A 43 -14.66 14.84 4.99
CA LEU A 43 -16.00 15.37 4.67
C LEU A 43 -17.04 15.02 5.74
N MET A 44 -16.85 13.91 6.46
CA MET A 44 -17.67 13.50 7.60
C MET A 44 -17.19 14.11 8.94
N GLU A 45 -16.33 15.12 8.91
CA GLU A 45 -15.77 15.82 10.08
C GLU A 45 -14.98 14.93 11.05
N ILE A 46 -14.41 13.82 10.55
CA ILE A 46 -13.52 12.94 11.33
C ILE A 46 -12.13 13.56 11.41
N ASN A 47 -11.45 13.39 12.55
CA ASN A 47 -10.08 13.88 12.73
C ASN A 47 -9.11 13.24 11.72
N GLU A 48 -8.44 14.08 10.93
CA GLU A 48 -7.51 13.63 9.88
C GLU A 48 -6.34 12.74 10.38
N ASN A 49 -5.86 12.99 11.61
CA ASN A 49 -4.77 12.22 12.19
C ASN A 49 -5.26 10.83 12.60
N GLN A 50 -6.49 10.75 13.13
CA GLN A 50 -7.10 9.47 13.48
C GLN A 50 -7.29 8.59 12.23
N ILE A 51 -7.74 9.16 11.10
CA ILE A 51 -7.86 8.40 9.84
C ILE A 51 -6.51 7.81 9.42
N LYS A 52 -5.45 8.64 9.44
CA LYS A 52 -4.08 8.21 9.10
C LYS A 52 -3.54 7.15 10.06
N GLU A 53 -3.85 7.26 11.35
CA GLU A 53 -3.46 6.29 12.37
C GLU A 53 -4.13 4.94 12.15
N GLU A 54 -5.44 4.91 11.87
CA GLU A 54 -6.15 3.66 11.57
C GLU A 54 -5.64 3.02 10.28
N MET A 55 -5.36 3.80 9.23
CA MET A 55 -4.72 3.28 8.00
C MET A 55 -3.36 2.64 8.28
N LYS A 56 -2.52 3.27 9.11
CA LYS A 56 -1.23 2.69 9.51
C LYS A 56 -1.40 1.38 10.27
N LYS A 57 -2.32 1.34 11.24
CA LYS A 57 -2.63 0.11 12.00
C LYS A 57 -3.07 -1.01 11.08
N ILE A 58 -3.91 -0.73 10.08
CA ILE A 58 -4.31 -1.73 9.09
C ILE A 58 -3.07 -2.28 8.39
N ILE A 59 -2.22 -1.40 7.83
CA ILE A 59 -1.00 -1.80 7.10
C ILE A 59 -0.05 -2.62 7.97
N GLU A 60 0.16 -2.22 9.24
CA GLU A 60 1.03 -2.91 10.20
C GLU A 60 0.52 -4.30 10.58
N ASN A 61 -0.79 -4.53 10.50
CA ASN A 61 -1.42 -5.79 10.86
C ASN A 61 -1.80 -6.66 9.65
N ILE A 62 -1.41 -6.27 8.42
CA ILE A 62 -1.58 -7.14 7.25
C ILE A 62 -0.61 -8.32 7.37
N SER A 63 -1.16 -9.53 7.44
CA SER A 63 -0.41 -10.77 7.33
C SER A 63 -0.58 -11.38 5.93
N PHE A 64 0.48 -12.03 5.44
CA PHE A 64 0.38 -12.89 4.26
C PHE A 64 -0.66 -14.00 4.49
N SER A 65 -1.66 -14.11 3.62
CA SER A 65 -2.78 -15.06 3.76
C SER A 65 -2.77 -16.21 2.74
N TYR A 66 -1.73 -16.33 1.91
CA TYR A 66 -1.67 -17.40 0.91
C TYR A 66 -1.27 -18.72 1.57
N LYS A 67 -2.15 -19.72 1.46
CA LYS A 67 -1.83 -21.13 1.67
C LYS A 67 -1.61 -21.73 0.29
N ASP A 68 -0.41 -22.21 0.00
CA ASP A 68 -0.21 -23.15 -1.10
C ASP A 68 -1.10 -24.38 -0.86
N ASN A 69 -1.87 -24.76 -1.88
CA ASN A 69 -2.52 -26.07 -1.99
C ASN A 69 -1.83 -26.81 -3.15
#